data_AF-A0A444Y6W3-F1
#
_entry.id   AF-A0A444Y6W3-F1
#
_cell.length_a   1.000
_cell.length_b   1.000
_cell.length_c   1.000
_cell.angle_alpha   90.00
_cell.angle_beta   90.00
_cell.angle_gamma   90.00
#
_symmetry.space_group_name_H-M   'P 1'
#
loop_
_entity.id
_entity.type
_entity.pdbx_description
1 polymer ?
#
loop_
_entity_poly.entity_id
_entity_poly.type
_entity_poly.pdbx_seq_one_letter_code
_entity_poly.pdbx_strand_id
1 'polypeptide(L)'
;MLDLEEDVGPDGAIDGVLTASSKKFSQDCINLKEHTCTCNVWQLTELPCKHAVAAIFRLKNMGYKLEDFVDKSLTMDAVRAAYSYVIQPVNSDDYWIPQLVKESSLPNRKGKKE
;
A
#
# COMPACT_ATOMS: atom_id res chain seq x y z
N MET A 1 31.18 -12.00 10.58
CA MET A 1 31.25 -13.14 9.64
C MET A 1 29.84 -13.70 9.64
N LEU A 2 29.08 -13.42 8.59
CA LEU A 2 27.68 -13.85 8.46
C LEU A 2 27.74 -15.22 7.80
N ASP A 3 27.29 -16.26 8.50
CA ASP A 3 27.17 -17.58 7.92
C ASP A 3 25.99 -17.56 6.93
N LEU A 4 26.31 -17.74 5.65
CA LEU A 4 25.37 -18.02 4.57
C LEU A 4 25.08 -19.51 4.59
N GLU A 5 23.99 -19.92 5.22
CA GLU A 5 23.44 -21.27 4.98
C GLU A 5 22.39 -21.14 3.87
N GLU A 6 22.74 -21.65 2.69
CA GLU A 6 21.87 -21.78 1.53
C GLU A 6 21.07 -23.09 1.66
N ASP A 7 19.85 -23.03 2.19
CA ASP A 7 18.94 -24.17 2.19
C ASP A 7 18.17 -24.26 0.85
N VAL A 8 18.62 -25.16 -0.02
CA VAL A 8 17.93 -25.56 -1.26
C VAL A 8 16.92 -26.67 -0.92
N GLY A 9 15.63 -26.35 -1.05
CA GLY A 9 14.55 -27.33 -0.95
C GLY A 9 14.62 -28.41 -2.06
N PRO A 10 14.05 -29.60 -1.84
CA PRO A 10 14.20 -30.77 -2.72
C PRO A 10 13.55 -30.62 -4.11
N ASP A 11 12.82 -29.54 -4.38
CA ASP A 11 12.11 -29.22 -5.62
C ASP A 11 12.68 -27.99 -6.36
N GLY A 12 13.75 -27.38 -5.86
CA GLY A 12 14.43 -26.26 -6.54
C GLY A 12 13.65 -24.94 -6.56
N ALA A 13 12.58 -24.82 -5.77
CA ALA A 13 11.86 -23.56 -5.59
C ALA A 13 12.53 -22.72 -4.49
N ILE A 14 12.94 -21.49 -4.84
CA ILE A 14 13.32 -20.48 -3.84
C ILE A 14 12.05 -19.87 -3.22
N ASP A 15 11.40 -20.59 -2.30
CA ASP A 15 10.41 -19.96 -1.42
C ASP A 15 11.14 -19.13 -0.37
N GLY A 16 11.61 -17.95 -0.79
CA GLY A 16 12.38 -17.02 0.01
C GLY A 16 11.54 -16.36 1.10
N VAL A 17 11.22 -17.08 2.16
CA VAL A 17 10.79 -16.48 3.43
C VAL A 17 12.03 -15.96 4.15
N LEU A 18 12.38 -14.71 3.89
CA LEU A 18 13.49 -14.03 4.57
C LEU A 18 13.10 -13.75 6.03
N THR A 19 13.55 -14.60 6.95
CA THR A 19 13.34 -14.39 8.39
C THR A 19 14.62 -13.84 9.03
N ALA A 20 14.69 -12.53 9.26
CA ALA A 20 15.82 -11.88 9.94
C ALA A 20 15.51 -11.69 11.44
N SER A 21 16.36 -12.22 12.32
CA SER A 21 16.22 -12.07 13.77
C SER A 21 17.23 -11.07 14.34
N SER A 22 16.75 -9.92 14.85
CA SER A 22 17.51 -9.06 15.77
C SER A 22 16.60 -8.13 16.59
N LYS A 23 16.53 -8.44 17.90
CA LYS A 23 16.21 -7.64 19.11
C LYS A 23 15.30 -6.40 18.93
N LYS A 24 14.04 -6.55 19.38
CA LYS A 24 12.97 -5.53 19.57
C LYS A 24 12.77 -4.58 18.38
N PHE A 25 12.33 -5.16 17.29
CA PHE A 25 11.48 -4.50 16.29
C PHE A 25 10.27 -5.43 16.12
N SER A 26 9.06 -4.92 15.97
CA SER A 26 7.94 -5.74 15.50
C SER A 26 8.45 -6.54 14.30
N GLN A 27 8.32 -7.85 14.34
CA GLN A 27 8.72 -8.73 13.26
C GLN A 27 7.73 -8.50 12.13
N ASP A 28 7.90 -7.39 11.43
CA ASP A 28 6.98 -6.97 10.40
C ASP A 28 7.35 -7.74 9.13
N CYS A 29 6.66 -8.85 8.94
CA CYS A 29 6.81 -9.67 7.76
C CYS A 29 6.39 -8.84 6.53
N ILE A 30 7.29 -8.73 5.57
CA ILE A 30 7.05 -8.08 4.28
C ILE A 30 7.11 -9.17 3.24
N ASN A 31 6.08 -9.29 2.42
CA ASN A 31 6.10 -10.13 1.23
C ASN A 31 6.15 -9.20 0.01
N LEU A 32 7.32 -9.12 -0.61
CA LEU A 32 7.58 -8.28 -1.78
C LEU A 32 6.87 -8.78 -3.04
N LYS A 33 6.54 -10.07 -3.12
CA LYS A 33 5.85 -10.66 -4.27
C LYS A 33 4.34 -10.37 -4.23
N GLU A 34 3.76 -10.50 -3.04
CA GLU A 34 2.33 -10.25 -2.82
C GLU A 34 2.01 -8.79 -2.50
N HIS A 35 3.02 -7.91 -2.46
CA HIS A 35 2.89 -6.50 -2.09
C HIS A 35 2.22 -6.32 -0.70
N THR A 36 2.54 -7.20 0.25
CA THR A 36 1.93 -7.16 1.60
C THR A 36 2.96 -6.85 2.69
N CYS A 37 2.48 -6.18 3.73
CA CYS A 37 3.21 -5.99 4.97
C CYS A 37 2.25 -6.16 6.15
N THR A 38 2.73 -6.70 7.28
CA THR A 38 1.94 -6.80 8.52
C THR A 38 1.45 -5.46 9.05
N CYS A 39 2.07 -4.34 8.66
CA CYS A 39 1.57 -3.00 8.99
C CYS A 39 0.31 -2.59 8.21
N ASN A 40 -0.10 -3.38 7.21
CA ASN A 40 -1.26 -3.20 6.33
C ASN A 40 -1.28 -1.92 5.49
N VAL A 41 -0.29 -1.02 5.65
CA VAL A 41 -0.21 0.23 4.90
C VAL A 41 -0.09 -0.05 3.41
N TRP A 42 0.75 -1.01 3.01
CA TRP A 42 0.97 -1.30 1.59
C TRP A 42 -0.33 -1.79 0.92
N GLN A 43 -1.04 -2.72 1.55
CA GLN A 43 -2.32 -3.23 1.05
C GLN A 43 -3.42 -2.16 0.96
N LEU A 44 -3.34 -1.10 1.78
CA LEU A 44 -4.34 -0.03 1.78
C LEU A 44 -4.02 1.06 0.76
N THR A 45 -2.74 1.35 0.53
CA THR A 45 -2.30 2.47 -0.30
C THR A 45 -1.80 2.06 -1.67
N GLU A 46 -1.63 0.76 -1.92
CA GLU A 46 -0.98 0.21 -3.12
C GLU A 46 0.45 0.76 -3.34
N LEU A 47 1.05 1.24 -2.25
CA LEU A 47 2.35 1.91 -2.21
C LEU A 47 3.22 1.26 -1.15
N PRO A 48 4.52 1.01 -1.43
CA PRO A 48 5.44 0.44 -0.46
C PRO A 48 5.47 1.26 0.83
N CYS A 49 5.13 0.61 1.95
CA CYS A 49 5.26 1.22 3.28
C CYS A 49 6.74 1.42 3.67
N LYS A 50 7.02 2.16 4.76
CA LYS A 50 8.40 2.39 5.24
C LYS A 50 9.21 1.10 5.46
N HIS A 51 8.55 0.00 5.84
CA HIS A 51 9.18 -1.29 6.02
C HIS A 51 9.57 -1.91 4.67
N ALA A 52 8.64 -1.89 3.71
CA ALA A 52 8.86 -2.35 2.35
C ALA A 52 9.96 -1.56 1.65
N VAL A 53 9.95 -0.23 1.75
CA VAL A 53 11.01 0.64 1.19
C VAL A 53 12.37 0.23 1.74
N ALA A 54 12.49 0.00 3.04
CA ALA A 54 13.74 -0.44 3.65
C ALA A 54 14.19 -1.81 3.14
N ALA A 55 13.28 -2.76 2.94
CA ALA A 55 13.58 -4.08 2.38
C ALA A 55 14.02 -3.98 0.91
N ILE A 56 13.29 -3.24 0.08
CA ILE A 56 13.60 -3.02 -1.34
C ILE A 56 14.96 -2.32 -1.48
N PHE A 57 15.25 -1.35 -0.62
CA PHE A 57 16.54 -0.66 -0.65
C PHE A 57 17.74 -1.59 -0.41
N ARG A 58 17.57 -2.64 0.40
CA ARG A 58 18.61 -3.67 0.59
C ARG A 58 18.81 -4.55 -0.65
N LEU A 59 17.77 -4.70 -1.47
CA LEU A 59 17.79 -5.47 -2.72
C LEU A 59 18.20 -4.65 -3.94
N LYS A 60 18.47 -3.35 -3.78
CA LYS A 60 18.83 -2.43 -4.86
C LYS A 60 20.03 -2.92 -5.68
N ASN A 61 21.02 -3.53 -5.04
CA ASN A 61 22.21 -4.06 -5.72
C ASN A 61 21.91 -5.30 -6.58
N MET A 62 20.76 -5.95 -6.39
CA MET A 62 20.26 -7.06 -7.21
C MET A 62 19.39 -6.58 -8.38
N GLY A 63 19.29 -5.26 -8.61
CA GLY A 63 18.56 -4.68 -9.73
C GLY A 63 17.11 -4.30 -9.43
N TYR A 64 16.60 -4.60 -8.23
CA TYR A 64 15.26 -4.20 -7.81
C TYR A 64 15.17 -2.70 -7.59
N LYS A 65 14.15 -2.07 -8.18
CA LYS A 65 13.84 -0.66 -7.96
C LYS A 65 12.53 -0.50 -7.22
N LEU A 66 12.33 0.65 -6.60
CA LEU A 66 11.11 0.91 -5.85
C LEU A 66 9.88 0.96 -6.77
N GLU A 67 10.06 1.45 -7.99
CA GLU A 67 8.99 1.61 -8.98
C GLU A 67 8.42 0.26 -9.42
N ASP A 68 9.18 -0.83 -9.30
CA ASP A 68 8.74 -2.19 -9.67
C ASP A 68 7.67 -2.74 -8.71
N PHE A 69 7.53 -2.13 -7.52
CA PHE A 69 6.67 -2.58 -6.42
C PHE A 69 5.46 -1.66 -6.18
N VAL A 70 5.26 -0.67 -7.05
CA VAL A 70 4.09 0.23 -7.03
C VAL A 70 3.02 -0.32 -7.96
N ASP A 71 1.75 -0.18 -7.61
CA ASP A 71 0.67 -0.62 -8.49
C ASP A 71 0.64 0.17 -9.81
N LYS A 72 0.28 -0.52 -10.90
CA LYS A 72 0.28 0.05 -12.25
C LYS A 72 -0.72 1.21 -12.41
N SER A 73 -1.77 1.27 -11.60
CA SER A 73 -2.74 2.37 -11.60
C SER A 73 -2.13 3.72 -11.19
N LEU A 74 -0.98 3.71 -10.53
CA LEU A 74 -0.26 4.91 -10.09
C LEU A 74 0.78 5.39 -11.12
N THR A 75 0.82 4.77 -12.29
CA THR A 75 1.71 5.19 -13.39
C THR A 75 1.13 6.37 -14.16
N MET A 76 2.01 7.18 -14.77
CA MET A 76 1.57 8.26 -15.66
C MET A 76 0.73 7.76 -16.84
N ASP A 77 0.97 6.53 -17.30
CA ASP A 77 0.19 5.94 -18.38
C ASP A 77 -1.24 5.61 -17.92
N ALA A 78 -1.41 5.11 -16.69
CA ALA A 78 -2.73 4.92 -16.09
C ALA A 78 -3.45 6.26 -15.89
N VAL A 79 -2.75 7.30 -15.41
CA VAL A 79 -3.31 8.66 -15.29
C VAL A 79 -3.77 9.17 -16.66
N ARG A 80 -2.92 9.09 -17.69
CA ARG A 80 -3.27 9.52 -19.04
C ARG A 80 -4.45 8.74 -19.61
N ALA A 81 -4.53 7.44 -19.33
CA ALA A 81 -5.66 6.62 -19.75
C ALA A 81 -6.95 7.02 -19.03
N ALA A 82 -6.90 7.24 -17.71
CA ALA A 82 -8.05 7.67 -16.91
C ALA A 82 -8.61 9.03 -17.37
N TYR A 83 -7.73 9.97 -17.70
CA TYR A 83 -8.08 11.32 -18.16
C TYR A 83 -8.00 11.48 -19.70
N SER A 84 -8.02 10.36 -20.44
CA SER A 84 -7.96 10.41 -21.91
C SER A 84 -9.21 11.03 -22.54
N TYR A 85 -10.31 11.02 -21.80
CA TYR A 85 -11.58 11.62 -22.19
C TYR A 85 -11.82 12.95 -21.48
N VAL A 86 -12.56 13.83 -22.16
CA VAL A 86 -12.88 15.16 -21.63
C VAL A 86 -13.87 15.04 -20.47
N ILE A 87 -13.44 15.42 -19.27
CA ILE A 87 -14.34 15.69 -18.15
C ILE A 87 -14.95 17.07 -18.39
N GLN A 88 -16.26 17.10 -18.66
CA GLN A 88 -16.98 18.35 -18.85
C GLN A 88 -16.98 19.14 -17.53
N PRO A 89 -16.81 20.48 -17.58
CA PRO A 89 -16.89 21.29 -16.38
C PRO A 89 -18.28 21.14 -15.76
N VAL A 90 -18.31 21.07 -14.43
CA VAL A 90 -19.56 21.15 -13.69
C VAL A 90 -20.07 22.59 -13.83
N ASN A 91 -21.36 22.74 -14.13
CA ASN A 91 -22.05 24.02 -14.13
C ASN A 91 -21.98 24.69 -12.75
N SER A 92 -22.23 26.00 -12.67
CA SER A 92 -22.32 26.70 -11.38
C SER A 92 -23.33 26.01 -10.46
N ASP A 93 -23.09 26.12 -9.17
CA ASP A 93 -23.97 25.69 -8.09
C ASP A 93 -25.41 26.20 -8.22
N ASP A 94 -25.62 27.34 -8.89
CA ASP A 94 -26.95 27.86 -9.27
C ASP A 94 -27.80 26.83 -10.04
N TYR A 95 -27.17 25.88 -10.71
CA TYR A 95 -27.82 24.85 -11.53
C TYR A 95 -27.86 23.47 -10.85
N TRP A 96 -27.34 23.34 -9.64
CA TRP A 96 -27.31 22.05 -8.95
C TRP A 96 -28.67 21.79 -8.30
N ILE A 97 -29.15 20.54 -8.41
CA ILE A 97 -30.38 20.14 -7.72
C ILE A 97 -30.06 20.16 -6.21
N PRO A 98 -30.80 20.92 -5.38
CA PRO A 98 -30.61 20.91 -3.94
C PRO A 98 -30.77 19.48 -3.44
N GLN A 99 -29.67 18.88 -2.99
CA GLN A 99 -29.71 17.61 -2.30
C GLN A 99 -30.50 17.87 -1.02
N LEU A 100 -31.70 17.29 -0.90
CA LEU A 100 -32.35 17.12 0.38
C LEU A 100 -31.47 16.14 1.17
N VAL A 101 -30.41 16.65 1.78
CA VAL A 101 -29.66 15.93 2.79
C VAL A 101 -30.69 15.65 3.87
N LYS A 102 -31.24 14.43 3.86
CA LYS A 102 -31.93 13.91 5.03
C LYS A 102 -30.83 13.88 6.07
N GLU A 103 -30.86 14.86 6.96
CA GLU A 103 -30.13 14.86 8.21
C GLU A 103 -30.41 13.49 8.82
N SER A 104 -29.49 12.54 8.62
CA SER A 104 -29.54 11.29 9.34
C SER A 104 -29.24 11.72 10.75
N SER A 105 -30.29 11.80 11.57
CA SER A 105 -30.23 12.23 12.95
C SER A 105 -29.15 11.41 13.63
N LEU A 106 -27.94 11.94 13.72
CA LEU A 106 -26.88 11.33 14.52
C LEU A 106 -27.42 11.31 15.94
N PRO A 107 -27.48 10.15 16.61
CA PRO A 107 -28.03 10.10 17.95
C PRO A 107 -27.20 11.01 18.84
N ASN A 108 -27.86 12.06 19.34
CA ASN A 108 -27.30 13.04 20.24
C ASN A 108 -26.64 12.30 21.41
N ARG A 109 -25.29 12.27 21.44
CA ARG A 109 -24.54 11.82 22.60
C ARG A 109 -24.74 12.85 23.70
N LYS A 110 -25.86 12.73 24.42
CA LYS A 110 -26.06 13.48 25.66
C LYS A 110 -24.91 13.11 26.60
N GLY A 111 -24.02 14.08 26.82
CA GLY A 111 -22.96 13.96 27.80
C GLY A 111 -23.57 13.60 29.16
N LYS A 112 -23.09 12.49 29.72
CA LYS A 112 -23.36 12.09 31.10
C LYS A 112 -22.67 13.13 31.98
N LYS A 113 -23.45 14.01 32.62
CA LYS A 113 -22.94 14.85 33.71
C LYS A 113 -22.80 13.96 34.95
N GLU A 114 -21.66 14.13 35.61
CA GLU A 114 -21.21 13.51 36.85
C GLU A 114 -22.24 13.61 37.99
#